data_AF-A0A2V8T110-F1
#
_entry.id   AF-A0A2V8T110-F1
#
_cell.length_a   1.000
_cell.length_b   1.000
_cell.length_c   1.000
_cell.angle_alpha   90.00
_cell.angle_beta   90.00
_cell.angle_gamma   90.00
#
_symmetry.space_group_name_H-M   'P 1'
#
loop_
_entity.id
_entity.type
_entity.pdbx_description
1 polymer ?
#
loop_
_entity_poly.entity_id
_entity_poly.type
_entity_poly.pdbx_seq_one_letter_code
_entity_poly.pdbx_strand_id
1 'polypeptide(L)'
;QGVSVALPRDMRNPEEDQNIIKETSVVVAVTENGDIYLGKKKIDKDQLKAEIDSKMATKAAEDKIVYIRSDVNANYGAVVDTINLIRDAGIDMIGLVADKSKGAGSAVPATGGPNNPQTSAPAPPPS
;
A
#
# COMPACT_ATOMS: atom_id res chain seq x y z
N GLN A 1 15.42 -39.38 40.67
CA GLN A 1 14.78 -38.12 41.10
C GLN A 1 14.19 -37.48 39.86
N GLY A 2 12.86 -37.49 39.71
CA GLY A 2 12.16 -36.92 38.55
C GLY A 2 11.52 -35.61 38.93
N VAL A 3 11.94 -34.52 38.28
CA VAL A 3 11.42 -33.17 38.53
C VAL A 3 10.01 -33.02 37.97
N SER A 4 9.03 -32.76 38.84
CA SER A 4 7.69 -32.34 38.44
C SER A 4 7.75 -30.90 37.97
N VAL A 5 7.56 -30.68 36.67
CA VAL A 5 7.54 -29.34 36.08
C VAL A 5 6.11 -28.81 36.19
N ALA A 6 5.91 -27.77 36.98
CA ALA A 6 4.67 -27.02 37.00
C ALA A 6 4.54 -26.25 35.67
N LEU A 7 3.65 -26.71 34.79
CA LEU A 7 3.24 -25.98 33.60
C LEU A 7 2.34 -24.80 34.05
N PRO A 8 2.70 -23.53 33.81
CA PRO A 8 1.78 -22.42 34.00
C PRO A 8 0.60 -22.58 33.05
N ARG A 9 -0.62 -22.69 33.59
CA ARG A 9 -1.88 -22.84 32.83
C ARG A 9 -2.56 -21.52 32.48
N ASP A 10 -1.82 -20.42 32.48
CA ASP A 10 -2.32 -19.10 32.12
C ASP A 10 -1.45 -18.51 31.01
N MET A 11 -1.57 -19.10 29.82
CA MET A 11 -1.37 -18.35 28.60
C MET A 11 -2.75 -18.23 27.94
N ARG A 12 -3.63 -17.49 28.64
CA ARG A 12 -4.79 -16.87 27.99
C ARG A 12 -4.22 -16.08 26.83
N ASN A 13 -4.64 -16.48 25.64
CA ASN A 13 -4.60 -15.79 24.36
C ASN A 13 -3.76 -14.51 24.38
N PRO A 14 -2.69 -14.38 23.56
CA PRO A 14 -2.57 -13.11 22.86
C PRO A 14 -3.89 -12.99 22.11
N GLU A 15 -4.85 -12.26 22.68
CA GLU A 15 -5.89 -11.64 21.89
C GLU A 15 -5.09 -10.98 20.78
N GLU A 16 -5.23 -11.51 19.56
CA GLU A 16 -4.78 -10.83 18.37
C GLU A 16 -5.26 -9.41 18.56
N ASP A 17 -4.31 -8.51 18.81
CA ASP A 17 -4.60 -7.17 19.26
C ASP A 17 -5.07 -6.39 18.05
N GLN A 18 -6.28 -6.73 17.59
CA GLN A 18 -6.99 -6.12 16.48
C GLN A 18 -7.33 -4.66 16.80
N ASN A 19 -7.12 -4.24 18.06
CA ASN A 19 -7.20 -2.87 18.50
C ASN A 19 -5.91 -2.09 18.22
N ILE A 20 -4.73 -2.71 18.36
CA ILE A 20 -3.44 -2.10 17.98
C ILE A 20 -3.40 -1.79 16.47
N ILE A 21 -3.97 -2.64 15.62
CA ILE A 21 -3.93 -2.42 14.16
C ILE A 21 -4.82 -1.23 13.74
N LYS A 22 -5.93 -0.97 14.46
CA LYS A 22 -6.89 0.09 14.16
C LYS A 22 -6.54 1.43 14.79
N GLU A 23 -6.01 1.43 16.01
CA GLU A 23 -5.65 2.66 16.70
C GLU A 23 -4.27 3.14 16.25
N THR A 24 -3.35 2.19 16.01
CA THR A 24 -2.07 2.20 15.29
C THR A 24 -1.83 3.21 14.19
N SER A 25 -2.71 3.14 13.20
CA SER A 25 -2.32 3.36 11.82
C SER A 25 -2.94 4.64 11.30
N VAL A 26 -2.11 5.62 10.95
CA VAL A 26 -2.59 6.84 10.30
C VAL A 26 -2.65 6.60 8.79
N VAL A 27 -3.84 6.66 8.22
CA VAL A 27 -4.06 6.51 6.78
C VAL A 27 -4.39 7.86 6.17
N VAL A 28 -3.54 8.28 5.24
CA VAL A 28 -3.69 9.51 4.44
C VAL A 28 -4.14 9.11 3.04
N ALA A 29 -5.33 9.50 2.63
CA ALA A 29 -5.79 9.30 1.26
C ALA A 29 -5.58 10.56 0.42
N VAL A 30 -5.07 10.39 -0.79
CA VAL A 30 -4.84 11.47 -1.76
C VAL A 30 -5.67 11.18 -3.01
N THR A 31 -6.53 12.14 -3.38
CA THR A 31 -7.39 12.04 -4.56
C THR A 31 -6.70 12.57 -5.82
N GLU A 32 -7.31 12.35 -7.00
CA GLU A 32 -6.83 12.91 -8.27
C GLU A 32 -6.77 14.45 -8.26
N ASN A 33 -7.69 15.11 -7.55
CA ASN A 33 -7.74 16.56 -7.42
C ASN A 33 -6.66 17.12 -6.48
N GLY A 34 -5.91 16.23 -5.80
CA GLY A 34 -4.93 16.62 -4.78
C GLY A 34 -5.55 16.92 -3.42
N ASP A 35 -6.82 16.58 -3.21
CA ASP A 35 -7.45 16.66 -1.89
C ASP A 35 -6.87 15.59 -0.97
N ILE A 36 -6.64 15.98 0.29
CA ILE A 36 -6.05 15.11 1.30
C ILE A 36 -7.10 14.75 2.34
N TYR A 37 -7.15 13.47 2.68
CA TYR A 37 -8.08 12.92 3.66
C TYR A 37 -7.32 12.13 4.71
N LEU A 38 -7.66 12.36 5.98
CA LEU A 38 -7.18 11.56 7.10
C LEU A 38 -8.29 10.62 7.56
N GLY A 39 -8.17 9.34 7.21
CA GLY A 39 -9.23 8.35 7.40
C GLY A 39 -10.50 8.72 6.62
N LYS A 40 -11.45 9.42 7.24
CA LYS A 40 -12.72 9.87 6.63
C LYS A 40 -12.90 11.40 6.63
N LYS A 41 -11.96 12.14 7.22
CA LYS A 41 -12.02 13.60 7.36
C LYS A 41 -11.19 14.24 6.27
N LYS A 42 -11.78 15.15 5.49
CA LYS A 42 -11.02 16.03 4.58
C LYS A 42 -10.21 17.01 5.42
N ILE A 43 -8.93 17.16 5.11
CA ILE A 43 -8.03 18.07 5.79
C ILE A 43 -7.25 18.88 4.76
N ASP A 44 -6.90 20.10 5.14
CA ASP A 44 -6.09 20.97 4.29
C ASP A 44 -4.61 20.62 4.40
N LYS A 45 -3.81 21.00 3.40
CA LYS A 45 -2.36 20.70 3.37
C LYS A 45 -1.65 21.34 4.57
N ASP A 46 -2.02 22.57 4.91
CA ASP A 46 -1.47 23.29 6.07
C ASP A 46 -1.84 22.62 7.42
N GLN A 47 -2.97 21.92 7.48
CA GLN A 47 -3.43 21.24 8.69
C GLN A 47 -2.94 19.79 8.79
N LEU A 48 -2.48 19.20 7.68
CA LEU A 48 -2.01 17.82 7.62
C LEU A 48 -0.92 17.54 8.66
N LYS A 49 0.08 18.41 8.73
CA LYS A 49 1.20 18.24 9.67
C LYS A 49 0.71 18.21 11.12
N ALA A 50 -0.15 19.14 11.51
CA ALA A 50 -0.67 19.24 12.86
C ALA A 50 -1.58 18.05 13.23
N GLU A 51 -2.42 17.58 12.29
CA GLU A 51 -3.29 16.44 12.53
C GLU A 51 -2.50 15.13 12.60
N ILE A 52 -1.47 14.94 11.76
CA ILE A 52 -0.57 13.78 11.84
C ILE A 52 0.20 13.79 13.15
N ASP A 53 0.80 14.93 13.51
CA ASP A 53 1.55 15.07 14.75
C ASP A 53 0.65 14.75 15.96
N SER A 54 -0.55 15.33 16.03
CA SER A 54 -1.52 15.06 17.10
C SER A 54 -1.94 13.58 17.18
N LYS A 55 -2.17 12.92 16.03
CA LYS A 55 -2.51 11.49 15.95
C LYS A 55 -1.35 10.58 16.31
N MET A 56 -0.12 11.03 16.08
CA MET A 56 1.11 10.28 16.34
C MET A 56 1.74 10.64 17.69
N ALA A 57 1.34 11.72 18.33
CA ALA A 57 1.85 12.16 19.63
C ALA A 57 1.49 11.18 20.76
N THR A 58 0.37 10.46 20.61
CA THR A 58 -0.06 9.42 21.55
C THR A 58 0.62 8.06 21.32
N LYS A 59 1.50 7.95 20.32
CA LYS A 59 2.14 6.69 19.91
C LYS A 59 3.63 6.66 20.20
N ALA A 60 4.14 5.48 20.53
CA ALA A 60 5.57 5.23 20.58
C ALA A 60 6.20 5.46 19.20
N ALA A 61 7.41 6.04 19.17
CA ALA A 61 8.10 6.40 17.92
C ALA A 61 8.30 5.18 16.98
N GLU A 62 8.42 4.00 17.56
CA GLU A 62 8.64 2.72 16.89
C GLU A 62 7.41 2.27 16.06
N ASP A 63 6.21 2.74 16.43
CA ASP A 63 4.93 2.39 15.79
C ASP A 63 4.37 3.51 14.89
N LYS A 64 5.14 4.60 14.67
CA LYS A 64 4.69 5.76 13.88
C LYS A 64 4.81 5.49 12.38
N ILE A 65 3.94 4.64 11.85
CA ILE A 65 3.86 4.34 10.41
C ILE A 65 2.66 5.07 9.80
N VAL A 66 2.90 5.87 8.75
CA VAL A 66 1.84 6.51 7.96
C VAL A 66 1.63 5.74 6.66
N TYR A 67 0.39 5.36 6.39
CA TYR A 67 0.00 4.74 5.13
C TYR A 67 -0.61 5.77 4.19
N ILE A 68 -0.03 5.94 3.01
CA ILE A 68 -0.56 6.81 1.96
C ILE A 68 -1.38 5.96 1.01
N ARG A 69 -2.69 6.15 0.99
CA ARG A 69 -3.57 5.58 -0.03
C ARG A 69 -3.69 6.56 -1.20
N SER A 70 -3.23 6.17 -2.37
CA SER A 70 -3.36 6.99 -3.58
C SER A 70 -4.26 6.29 -4.58
N ASP A 71 -5.12 7.06 -5.24
CA ASP A 71 -5.87 6.58 -6.40
C ASP A 71 -4.93 6.29 -7.58
N VAL A 72 -5.30 5.39 -8.48
CA VAL A 72 -4.54 5.11 -9.72
C VAL A 72 -4.38 6.35 -10.61
N ASN A 73 -5.34 7.27 -10.55
CA ASN A 73 -5.28 8.53 -11.29
C ASN A 73 -4.72 9.69 -10.45
N ALA A 74 -4.23 9.43 -9.23
CA ALA A 74 -3.65 10.46 -8.39
C ALA A 74 -2.45 11.11 -9.08
N ASN A 75 -2.41 12.45 -9.08
CA ASN A 75 -1.27 13.17 -9.62
C ASN A 75 -0.01 12.82 -8.83
N TYR A 76 1.01 12.28 -9.50
CA TYR A 76 2.27 11.89 -8.88
C TYR A 76 2.90 13.03 -8.06
N GLY A 77 2.81 14.28 -8.56
CA GLY A 77 3.28 15.46 -7.84
C GLY A 77 2.60 15.63 -6.48
N ALA A 78 1.27 15.44 -6.42
CA ALA A 78 0.52 15.56 -5.18
C ALA A 78 0.91 14.46 -4.17
N VAL A 79 1.20 13.25 -4.64
CA VAL A 79 1.68 12.14 -3.78
C VAL A 79 3.06 12.47 -3.20
N VAL A 80 3.99 12.95 -4.02
CA VAL A 80 5.33 13.35 -3.57
C VAL A 80 5.28 14.52 -2.59
N ASP A 81 4.46 15.55 -2.85
CA ASP A 81 4.24 16.64 -1.91
C ASP A 81 3.75 16.12 -0.55
N THR A 82 2.82 15.18 -0.56
CA THR A 82 2.25 14.59 0.66
C THR A 82 3.32 13.81 1.44
N ILE A 83 4.18 13.05 0.74
CA ILE A 83 5.32 12.35 1.36
C ILE A 83 6.27 13.34 2.03
N ASN A 84 6.59 14.46 1.38
CA ASN A 84 7.47 15.49 1.93
C ASN A 84 6.87 16.14 3.19
N LEU A 85 5.57 16.44 3.18
CA LEU A 85 4.83 16.94 4.34
C LEU A 85 4.87 15.96 5.52
N ILE A 86 4.69 14.67 5.25
CA ILE A 86 4.74 13.61 6.29
C ILE A 86 6.15 13.50 6.88
N ARG A 87 7.20 13.57 6.04
CA ARG A 87 8.59 13.59 6.50
C ARG A 87 8.91 14.82 7.34
N ASP A 88 8.42 16.00 6.96
CA ASP A 88 8.59 17.23 7.74
C ASP A 88 7.87 17.18 9.09
N ALA A 89 6.83 16.35 9.20
CA ALA A 89 6.17 16.03 10.47
C ALA A 89 7.01 15.10 11.39
N GLY A 90 8.18 14.65 10.96
CA GLY A 90 9.05 13.75 11.74
C GLY A 90 8.65 12.28 11.67
N ILE A 91 7.93 11.88 10.61
CA ILE A 91 7.58 10.50 10.33
C ILE A 91 8.53 9.93 9.29
N ASP A 92 9.35 8.95 9.70
CA ASP A 92 10.29 8.27 8.81
C ASP A 92 9.68 7.06 8.11
N MET A 93 8.72 6.39 8.75
CA MET A 93 8.10 5.17 8.22
C MET A 93 6.83 5.49 7.43
N ILE A 94 6.89 5.32 6.11
CA ILE A 94 5.80 5.60 5.18
C ILE A 94 5.52 4.35 4.35
N GLY A 95 4.29 3.85 4.40
CA GLY A 95 3.79 2.78 3.55
C GLY A 95 2.96 3.34 2.40
N LEU A 96 3.28 3.02 1.14
CA LEU A 96 2.46 3.42 0.00
C LEU A 96 1.45 2.30 -0.33
N VAL A 97 0.18 2.66 -0.41
CA VAL A 97 -0.94 1.79 -0.79
C VAL A 97 -1.57 2.35 -2.07
N ALA A 98 -1.18 1.82 -3.21
CA ALA A 98 -1.85 2.16 -4.47
C ALA A 98 -3.15 1.35 -4.57
N ASP A 99 -4.29 2.03 -4.62
CA ASP A 99 -5.56 1.36 -4.91
C ASP A 99 -5.58 1.00 -6.39
N LYS A 100 -5.25 -0.26 -6.73
CA LYS A 100 -5.49 -0.77 -8.07
C LYS A 100 -6.99 -0.88 -8.27
N SER A 101 -7.64 0.23 -8.63
CA SER A 101 -8.90 0.16 -9.34
C SER A 101 -8.70 -0.83 -10.47
N LYS A 102 -9.56 -1.85 -10.49
CA LYS A 102 -9.53 -3.00 -11.40
C LYS A 102 -9.60 -2.50 -12.84
N GLY A 103 -8.46 -2.14 -13.41
CA GLY A 103 -8.39 -1.38 -14.66
C GLY A 103 -6.98 -1.24 -15.23
N ALA A 104 -6.10 -2.24 -15.04
CA ALA A 104 -4.88 -2.40 -15.84
C ALA A 104 -4.31 -3.80 -15.63
N GLY A 105 -5.04 -4.80 -16.13
CA GLY A 105 -4.65 -6.20 -16.12
C GLY A 105 -5.12 -6.95 -17.37
N SER A 106 -5.27 -6.24 -18.48
CA SER A 106 -5.28 -6.81 -19.82
C SER A 106 -4.23 -6.04 -20.61
N ALA A 107 -3.00 -6.50 -20.50
CA ALA A 107 -1.92 -6.06 -21.37
C ALA A 107 -2.21 -6.53 -22.81
N VAL A 108 -2.40 -5.58 -23.70
CA VAL A 108 -2.19 -5.73 -25.15
C VAL A 108 -1.72 -4.33 -25.58
N PRO A 109 -0.48 -4.17 -26.08
CA PRO A 109 -0.10 -4.71 -27.38
C PRO A 109 1.38 -5.13 -27.54
N ALA A 110 1.63 -6.29 -28.14
CA ALA A 110 2.88 -6.56 -28.85
C ALA A 110 2.54 -6.89 -30.30
N THR A 111 2.47 -5.85 -31.12
CA THR A 111 2.46 -5.97 -32.58
C THR A 111 3.92 -6.08 -33.05
N GLY A 112 4.30 -7.25 -33.54
CA GLY A 112 5.54 -7.52 -34.28
C GLY A 112 5.66 -9.04 -34.51
N GLY A 113 5.72 -9.60 -35.71
CA GLY A 113 5.68 -9.08 -37.08
C GLY A 113 5.17 -10.20 -38.03
N PRO A 114 5.25 -10.01 -39.35
CA PRO A 114 4.54 -10.84 -40.33
C PRO A 114 5.35 -12.09 -40.74
N ASN A 115 4.61 -13.09 -41.24
CA ASN A 115 5.04 -14.24 -42.06
C ASN A 115 5.41 -15.54 -41.34
N ASN A 116 4.47 -16.50 -41.36
CA ASN A 116 4.74 -17.76 -42.03
C ASN A 116 3.42 -18.45 -42.43
N PRO A 117 3.09 -18.57 -43.74
CA PRO A 117 2.06 -19.50 -44.16
C PRO A 117 2.62 -20.91 -43.99
N GLN A 118 1.91 -21.72 -43.21
CA GLN A 118 2.12 -23.15 -43.10
C GLN A 118 1.88 -23.80 -44.48
N THR A 119 2.91 -23.86 -45.32
CA THR A 119 2.94 -24.73 -46.51
C THR A 119 3.53 -26.07 -46.11
N SER A 120 2.66 -26.97 -45.67
CA SER A 120 2.99 -28.38 -45.54
C SER A 120 3.05 -29.02 -46.93
N ALA A 121 4.12 -29.80 -47.16
CA ALA A 121 4.34 -30.83 -48.19
C ALA A 121 5.25 -30.46 -49.40
N PRO A 122 6.42 -31.09 -49.53
CA PRO A 122 7.03 -31.38 -50.82
C PRO A 122 6.41 -32.66 -51.42
N ALA A 123 5.85 -32.57 -52.62
CA ALA A 123 5.53 -33.74 -53.43
C ALA A 123 6.77 -34.16 -54.25
N PRO A 124 7.08 -35.47 -54.39
CA PRO A 124 8.19 -35.94 -55.22
C PRO A 124 7.82 -35.90 -56.72
N PRO A 125 8.81 -35.78 -57.64
CA PRO A 125 8.56 -35.75 -59.08
C PRO A 125 8.30 -37.17 -59.63
N PRO A 126 7.34 -37.36 -60.56
CA PRO A 126 7.29 -38.54 -61.40
C PRO A 126 8.22 -38.40 -62.62
N SER A 127 8.74 -39.54 -63.08
CA SER A 127 9.63 -39.74 -64.25
C SER A 127 8.91 -39.56 -65.59
#